data_AF-A0A8J8FBF5-F1
#
_entry.id   AF-A0A8J8FBF5-F1
#
_cell.length_a   1.000
_cell.length_b   1.000
_cell.length_c   1.000
_cell.angle_alpha   90.00
_cell.angle_beta   90.00
_cell.angle_gamma   90.00
#
_symmetry.space_group_name_H-M   'P 1'
#
loop_
_entity.id
_entity.type
_entity.pdbx_description
1 polymer ?
#
loop_
_entity_poly.entity_id
_entity_poly.type
_entity_poly.pdbx_seq_one_letter_code
_entity_poly.pdbx_strand_id
1 'polypeptide(L)'
;MKGTATALHAARDFIDDDFILIYGDLFFDITNFSEIVETENAIAVVKMKDVSRYGEVVFEDGRLKGIREKTGFGGGFINAGIYHFTPSILDLVERTAESERGEYELTDAVQALNEQERVRVIPLNGYWNDIGYPWDYIDANMHVLERIGFAVGENTELWDSAVIRKPAVIGKNCEIKNCVVDRSIVGNDCVVGEFSIVKRSVVMSHSHVPHLNYVADSVIAEGCNLGAGTKIANLRFDNRNVKMSIKGERIDSGRRKLGAIVGYNVKTGINVSLYPGVKISSGEWIEAERLVKRDI
;
A
#
# COMPACT_ATOMS: atom_id res chain seq x y z
N MET A 1 25.87 2.30 -0.76
CA MET A 1 25.33 0.93 -0.93
C MET A 1 23.82 1.02 -0.86
N LYS A 2 23.09 0.24 -1.66
CA LYS A 2 21.62 0.17 -1.67
C LYS A 2 21.22 -1.31 -1.54
N GLY A 3 20.11 -1.59 -0.87
CA GLY A 3 19.60 -2.95 -0.69
C GLY A 3 19.20 -3.25 0.75
N THR A 4 18.42 -4.32 0.93
CA THR A 4 17.87 -4.72 2.23
C THR A 4 18.95 -5.22 3.20
N ALA A 5 20.03 -5.85 2.71
CA ALA A 5 21.16 -6.22 3.55
C ALA A 5 21.91 -4.99 4.07
N THR A 6 22.07 -3.94 3.24
CA THR A 6 22.67 -2.67 3.68
C THR A 6 21.87 -2.02 4.81
N ALA A 7 20.54 -2.11 4.77
CA ALA A 7 19.69 -1.56 5.83
C ALA A 7 19.92 -2.27 7.17
N LEU A 8 20.01 -3.61 7.17
CA LEU A 8 20.35 -4.37 8.38
C LEU A 8 21.78 -4.07 8.86
N HIS A 9 22.76 -4.00 7.94
CA HIS A 9 24.14 -3.67 8.28
C HIS A 9 24.27 -2.33 9.00
N ALA A 10 23.44 -1.33 8.64
CA ALA A 10 23.44 -0.03 9.30
C ALA A 10 22.91 -0.05 10.74
N ALA A 11 22.15 -1.08 11.12
CA ALA A 11 21.61 -1.26 12.46
C ALA A 11 22.47 -2.17 13.36
N ARG A 12 23.56 -2.76 12.83
CA ARG A 12 24.35 -3.81 13.51
C ARG A 12 24.85 -3.40 14.91
N ASP A 13 25.27 -2.15 15.09
CA ASP A 13 25.85 -1.66 16.34
C ASP A 13 24.80 -1.50 17.46
N PHE A 14 23.51 -1.76 17.15
CA PHE A 14 22.38 -1.70 18.08
C PHE A 14 21.75 -3.08 18.33
N ILE A 15 22.35 -4.15 17.82
CA ILE A 15 21.81 -5.52 17.88
C ILE A 15 22.75 -6.40 18.70
N ASP A 16 22.35 -6.70 19.93
CA ASP A 16 23.13 -7.53 20.87
C ASP A 16 22.50 -8.93 21.12
N ASP A 17 21.21 -9.08 20.82
CA ASP A 17 20.40 -10.29 21.03
C ASP A 17 19.60 -10.62 19.77
N ASP A 18 18.87 -11.75 19.80
CA ASP A 18 17.94 -12.14 18.76
C ASP A 18 16.90 -11.05 18.48
N PHE A 19 16.55 -10.89 17.20
CA PHE A 19 15.74 -9.77 16.76
C PHE A 19 14.77 -10.14 15.64
N ILE A 20 13.67 -9.39 15.59
CA ILE A 20 12.69 -9.46 14.51
C ILE A 20 12.99 -8.37 13.48
N LEU A 21 13.13 -8.77 12.22
CA LEU A 21 13.26 -7.86 11.08
C LEU A 21 11.96 -7.88 10.27
N ILE A 22 11.40 -6.71 10.02
CA ILE A 22 10.17 -6.53 9.23
C ILE A 22 10.43 -5.43 8.19
N TYR A 23 10.08 -5.68 6.92
CA TYR A 23 10.11 -4.62 5.91
C TYR A 23 9.08 -3.52 6.20
N GLY A 24 9.47 -2.27 5.95
CA GLY A 24 8.72 -1.09 6.41
C GLY A 24 7.44 -0.78 5.65
N ASP A 25 7.18 -1.47 4.53
CA ASP A 25 6.03 -1.29 3.63
C ASP A 25 4.98 -2.39 3.77
N LEU A 26 5.12 -3.27 4.76
CA LEU A 26 4.21 -4.41 4.95
C LEU A 26 2.97 -4.02 5.76
N PHE A 27 1.81 -4.41 5.25
CA PHE A 27 0.54 -4.40 5.97
C PHE A 27 -0.02 -5.81 6.06
N PHE A 28 -0.15 -6.35 7.27
CA PHE A 28 -0.54 -7.74 7.46
C PHE A 28 -1.31 -7.97 8.77
N ASP A 29 -1.97 -9.12 8.83
CA ASP A 29 -2.62 -9.60 10.04
C ASP A 29 -1.62 -10.31 10.94
N ILE A 30 -1.63 -9.98 12.23
CA ILE A 30 -0.80 -10.64 13.25
C ILE A 30 -1.47 -11.97 13.65
N THR A 31 -1.66 -12.87 12.67
CA THR A 31 -2.05 -14.26 12.95
C THR A 31 -0.79 -15.12 13.03
N ASN A 32 -0.74 -16.07 13.96
CA ASN A 32 0.38 -16.99 14.19
C ASN A 32 1.78 -16.35 14.31
N PHE A 33 1.86 -15.06 14.66
CA PHE A 33 3.12 -14.31 14.76
C PHE A 33 4.02 -14.79 15.91
N SER A 34 3.42 -15.35 16.98
CA SER A 34 4.18 -15.94 18.09
C SER A 34 5.11 -17.08 17.63
N GLU A 35 4.70 -17.85 16.62
CA GLU A 35 5.51 -18.93 16.06
C GLU A 35 6.82 -18.40 15.46
N ILE A 36 6.78 -17.20 14.85
CA ILE A 36 7.97 -16.54 14.31
C ILE A 36 8.86 -16.06 15.46
N VAL A 37 8.28 -15.40 16.44
CA VAL A 37 9.00 -14.86 17.61
C VAL A 37 9.69 -15.97 18.42
N GLU A 38 9.10 -17.16 18.50
CA GLU A 38 9.64 -18.29 19.27
C GLU A 38 10.65 -19.14 18.48
N THR A 39 10.82 -18.88 17.17
CA THR A 39 11.67 -19.71 16.31
C THR A 39 12.88 -18.92 15.83
N GLU A 40 14.05 -19.20 16.41
CA GLU A 40 15.34 -18.68 15.94
C GLU A 40 15.55 -18.99 14.45
N ASN A 41 16.17 -18.04 13.74
CA ASN A 41 16.48 -18.14 12.31
C ASN A 41 15.25 -18.57 11.48
N ALA A 42 14.20 -17.75 11.50
CA ALA A 42 12.97 -17.99 10.77
C ALA A 42 12.74 -16.96 9.65
N ILE A 43 12.15 -17.42 8.56
CA ILE A 43 11.58 -16.60 7.49
C ILE A 43 10.08 -16.86 7.40
N ALA A 44 9.30 -15.79 7.41
CA ALA A 44 7.87 -15.87 7.18
C ALA A 44 7.56 -15.92 5.68
N VAL A 45 6.54 -16.70 5.31
CA VAL A 45 6.10 -16.81 3.91
C VAL A 45 4.60 -16.65 3.76
N VAL A 46 4.17 -16.19 2.58
CA VAL A 46 2.75 -16.05 2.26
C VAL A 46 2.41 -16.83 1.00
N LYS A 47 1.25 -17.50 1.00
CA LYS A 47 0.78 -18.25 -0.16
C LYS A 47 0.06 -17.31 -1.13
N MET A 48 0.60 -17.19 -2.34
CA MET A 48 0.03 -16.37 -3.39
C MET A 48 -0.48 -17.23 -4.54
N LYS A 49 -1.54 -16.75 -5.20
CA LYS A 49 -2.08 -17.40 -6.41
C LYS A 49 -1.19 -17.17 -7.63
N ASP A 50 -0.47 -16.06 -7.65
CA ASP A 50 0.46 -15.68 -8.70
C ASP A 50 1.70 -15.09 -8.05
N VAL A 51 2.83 -15.79 -8.20
CA VAL A 51 4.14 -15.37 -7.68
C VAL A 51 5.04 -14.80 -8.77
N SER A 52 4.52 -14.53 -9.98
CA SER A 52 5.32 -14.07 -11.13
C SER A 52 6.10 -12.77 -10.91
N ARG A 53 5.77 -12.02 -9.85
CA ARG A 53 6.42 -10.76 -9.46
C ARG A 53 7.36 -10.89 -8.25
N TYR A 54 7.50 -12.08 -7.67
CA TYR A 54 8.18 -12.31 -6.40
C TYR A 54 9.10 -13.54 -6.46
N GLY A 55 10.13 -13.55 -5.60
CA GLY A 55 10.92 -14.76 -5.36
C GLY A 55 10.08 -15.84 -4.65
N GLU A 56 10.07 -17.06 -5.22
CA GLU A 56 9.43 -18.22 -4.62
C GLU A 56 10.34 -18.83 -3.55
N VAL A 57 9.80 -18.99 -2.34
CA VAL A 57 10.47 -19.66 -1.22
C VAL A 57 10.11 -21.13 -1.27
N VAL A 58 11.13 -21.98 -1.49
CA VAL A 58 10.99 -23.43 -1.54
C VAL A 58 11.42 -24.02 -0.21
N PHE A 59 10.61 -24.91 0.35
CA PHE A 59 10.87 -25.53 1.65
C PHE A 59 10.33 -26.95 1.74
N GLU A 60 10.90 -27.75 2.63
CA GLU A 60 10.51 -29.14 2.92
C GLU A 60 10.56 -29.32 4.44
N ASP A 61 9.53 -29.95 5.03
CA ASP A 61 9.41 -30.17 6.48
C ASP A 61 9.68 -28.92 7.33
N GLY A 62 9.19 -27.77 6.86
CA GLY A 62 9.36 -26.47 7.51
C GLY A 62 10.80 -25.93 7.52
N ARG A 63 11.68 -26.46 6.68
CA ARG A 63 13.06 -25.98 6.47
C ARG A 63 13.24 -25.37 5.09
N LEU A 64 13.91 -24.22 5.04
CA LEU A 64 14.25 -23.54 3.80
C LEU A 64 15.15 -24.43 2.92
N LYS A 65 14.78 -24.59 1.65
CA LYS A 65 15.59 -25.24 0.61
C LYS A 65 16.24 -24.24 -0.34
N GLY A 66 15.64 -23.05 -0.47
CA GLY A 66 16.19 -21.95 -1.25
C GLY A 66 15.13 -20.93 -1.63
N ILE A 67 15.59 -19.81 -2.18
CA ILE A 67 14.75 -18.73 -2.70
C ILE A 67 15.06 -18.64 -4.20
N ARG A 68 14.03 -18.77 -5.04
CA ARG A 68 14.19 -18.85 -6.49
C ARG A 68 13.39 -17.76 -7.18
N GLU A 69 14.02 -17.05 -8.09
CA GLU A 69 13.30 -16.21 -9.05
C GLU A 69 12.49 -17.12 -9.99
N LYS A 70 11.17 -16.91 -10.08
CA LYS A 70 10.30 -17.78 -10.85
C LYS A 70 10.11 -17.26 -12.27
N THR A 71 10.46 -18.08 -13.25
CA THR A 71 10.15 -17.84 -14.66
C THR A 71 8.82 -18.48 -15.02
N GLY A 72 7.69 -17.88 -14.63
CA GLY A 72 6.37 -18.33 -15.09
C GLY A 72 5.19 -18.02 -14.16
N PHE A 73 3.99 -18.36 -14.63
CA PHE A 73 2.73 -18.19 -13.88
C PHE A 73 2.46 -19.40 -12.99
N GLY A 74 2.05 -19.17 -11.75
CA GLY A 74 1.62 -20.22 -10.84
C GLY A 74 1.56 -19.75 -9.39
N GLY A 75 0.82 -20.51 -8.58
CA GLY A 75 0.81 -20.30 -7.14
C GLY A 75 2.11 -20.76 -6.51
N GLY A 76 2.42 -20.21 -5.35
CA GLY A 76 3.64 -20.51 -4.60
C GLY A 76 3.67 -19.78 -3.27
N PHE A 77 4.72 -20.03 -2.51
CA PHE A 77 5.02 -19.26 -1.30
C PHE A 77 6.06 -18.20 -1.63
N ILE A 78 5.80 -16.97 -1.21
CA ILE A 78 6.73 -15.85 -1.38
C ILE A 78 7.30 -15.45 -0.04
N ASN A 79 8.46 -14.83 -0.05
CA ASN A 79 9.03 -14.18 1.12
C ASN A 79 8.07 -13.09 1.62
N ALA A 80 7.66 -13.17 2.88
CA ALA A 80 6.74 -12.20 3.47
C ALA A 80 7.43 -10.92 3.97
N GLY A 81 8.77 -10.86 3.93
CA GLY A 81 9.55 -9.74 4.44
C GLY A 81 9.57 -9.63 5.97
N ILE A 82 9.30 -10.75 6.67
CA ILE A 82 9.32 -10.85 8.13
C ILE A 82 10.24 -11.99 8.52
N TYR A 83 11.14 -11.73 9.46
CA TYR A 83 12.19 -12.64 9.87
C TYR A 83 12.42 -12.60 11.37
N HIS A 84 12.96 -13.69 11.89
CA HIS A 84 13.58 -13.75 13.21
C HIS A 84 15.02 -14.23 13.03
N PHE A 85 15.99 -13.44 13.44
CA PHE A 85 17.40 -13.77 13.32
C PHE A 85 18.09 -13.75 14.66
N THR A 86 19.08 -14.63 14.80
CA THR A 86 20.15 -14.44 15.78
C THR A 86 21.20 -13.46 15.23
N PRO A 87 22.08 -12.88 16.06
CA PRO A 87 23.15 -11.98 15.59
C PRO A 87 24.10 -12.58 14.54
N SER A 88 24.12 -13.92 14.35
CA SER A 88 25.01 -14.56 13.36
C SER A 88 24.75 -14.11 11.91
N ILE A 89 23.55 -13.62 11.60
CA ILE A 89 23.23 -13.06 10.29
C ILE A 89 24.07 -11.81 9.95
N LEU A 90 24.54 -11.06 10.94
CA LEU A 90 25.25 -9.79 10.74
C LEU A 90 26.57 -9.99 9.99
N ASP A 91 27.33 -11.04 10.34
CA ASP A 91 28.57 -11.42 9.65
C ASP A 91 28.32 -11.80 8.18
N LEU A 92 27.16 -12.41 7.88
CA LEU A 92 26.78 -12.83 6.54
C LEU A 92 26.33 -11.64 5.69
N VAL A 93 25.61 -10.71 6.31
CA VAL A 93 25.22 -9.43 5.70
C VAL A 93 26.45 -8.63 5.30
N GLU A 94 27.50 -8.59 6.13
CA GLU A 94 28.77 -7.92 5.79
C GLU A 94 29.48 -8.50 4.57
N ARG A 95 29.32 -9.81 4.34
CA ARG A 95 29.95 -10.54 3.25
C ARG A 95 29.06 -10.67 2.01
N THR A 96 27.84 -10.13 2.07
CA THR A 96 26.88 -10.21 0.97
C THR A 96 27.45 -9.48 -0.24
N ALA A 97 27.48 -10.15 -1.39
CA ALA A 97 27.93 -9.57 -2.64
C ALA A 97 26.81 -8.71 -3.26
N GLU A 98 27.20 -7.82 -4.17
CA GLU A 98 26.23 -7.06 -4.96
C GLU A 98 25.55 -7.98 -5.99
N SER A 99 24.21 -7.92 -6.06
CA SER A 99 23.41 -8.71 -7.01
C SER A 99 23.51 -8.15 -8.43
N GLU A 100 22.98 -8.88 -9.42
CA GLU A 100 22.89 -8.40 -10.81
C GLU A 100 22.14 -7.07 -10.96
N ARG A 101 21.30 -6.72 -9.96
CA ARG A 101 20.54 -5.47 -9.91
C ARG A 101 21.32 -4.31 -9.31
N GLY A 102 22.55 -4.53 -8.85
CA GLY A 102 23.35 -3.51 -8.16
C GLY A 102 22.90 -3.27 -6.72
N GLU A 103 22.28 -4.27 -6.09
CA GLU A 103 21.77 -4.18 -4.71
C GLU A 103 22.36 -5.29 -3.82
N TYR A 104 22.52 -4.99 -2.53
CA TYR A 104 22.90 -5.98 -1.52
C TYR A 104 21.64 -6.59 -0.90
N GLU A 105 21.30 -7.80 -1.29
CA GLU A 105 20.02 -8.42 -0.99
C GLU A 105 20.07 -9.27 0.28
N LEU A 106 19.17 -9.01 1.23
CA LEU A 106 19.06 -9.79 2.47
C LEU A 106 18.77 -11.27 2.19
N THR A 107 18.08 -11.59 1.10
CA THR A 107 17.78 -12.95 0.67
C THR A 107 19.03 -13.78 0.40
N ASP A 108 20.14 -13.16 -0.01
CA ASP A 108 21.42 -13.84 -0.22
C ASP A 108 22.09 -14.18 1.11
N ALA A 109 22.06 -13.25 2.07
CA ALA A 109 22.52 -13.50 3.44
C ALA A 109 21.70 -14.62 4.12
N VAL A 110 20.38 -14.67 3.89
CA VAL A 110 19.51 -15.74 4.40
C VAL A 110 19.85 -17.10 3.78
N GLN A 111 20.22 -17.14 2.50
CA GLN A 111 20.67 -18.38 1.87
C GLN A 111 22.01 -18.85 2.48
N ALA A 112 22.96 -17.94 2.66
CA ALA A 112 24.23 -18.25 3.32
C ALA A 112 24.02 -18.73 4.77
N LEU A 113 23.06 -18.13 5.49
CA LEU A 113 22.69 -18.56 6.83
C LEU A 113 22.14 -19.99 6.79
N ASN A 114 21.29 -20.33 5.83
CA ASN A 114 20.70 -21.66 5.71
C ASN A 114 21.71 -22.78 5.38
N GLU A 115 22.88 -22.42 4.84
CA GLU A 115 24.01 -23.35 4.63
C GLU A 115 24.75 -23.66 5.93
N GLN A 116 24.82 -22.70 6.86
CA GLN A 116 25.54 -22.82 8.13
C GLN A 116 24.65 -23.30 9.26
N GLU A 117 23.43 -22.79 9.31
CA GLU A 117 22.43 -22.98 10.34
C GLU A 117 21.08 -23.35 9.73
N ARG A 118 20.15 -23.89 10.52
CA ARG A 118 18.82 -24.25 10.01
C ARG A 118 17.94 -23.00 9.94
N VAL A 119 17.53 -22.59 8.73
CA VAL A 119 16.48 -21.58 8.57
C VAL A 119 15.10 -22.24 8.50
N ARG A 120 14.21 -21.87 9.42
CA ARG A 120 12.82 -22.34 9.49
C ARG A 120 11.91 -21.49 8.63
N VAL A 121 10.94 -22.12 7.97
CA VAL A 121 9.94 -21.43 7.15
C VAL A 121 8.59 -21.49 7.83
N ILE A 122 7.98 -20.32 8.06
CA ILE A 122 6.72 -20.18 8.79
C ILE A 122 5.67 -19.54 7.88
N PRO A 123 4.66 -20.29 7.43
CA PRO A 123 3.56 -19.72 6.66
C PRO A 123 2.69 -18.79 7.51
N LEU A 124 2.51 -17.56 7.05
CA LEU A 124 1.56 -16.62 7.64
C LEU A 124 0.15 -16.91 7.13
N ASN A 125 -0.81 -16.76 8.04
CA ASN A 125 -2.23 -16.78 7.71
C ASN A 125 -2.78 -15.35 7.60
N GLY A 126 -4.03 -15.23 7.15
CA GLY A 126 -4.71 -13.94 7.09
C GLY A 126 -4.28 -13.05 5.91
N TYR A 127 -4.58 -11.77 6.05
CA TYR A 127 -4.25 -10.75 5.05
C TYR A 127 -2.78 -10.36 5.12
N TRP A 128 -2.19 -10.18 3.96
CA TRP A 128 -0.85 -9.65 3.78
C TRP A 128 -0.83 -8.83 2.51
N ASN A 129 -0.16 -7.70 2.56
CA ASN A 129 -0.02 -6.77 1.46
C ASN A 129 1.30 -6.01 1.59
N ASP A 130 2.11 -6.07 0.54
CA ASP A 130 3.26 -5.18 0.34
C ASP A 130 2.73 -3.92 -0.37
N ILE A 131 2.84 -2.76 0.30
CA ILE A 131 2.38 -1.48 -0.25
C ILE A 131 3.41 -0.92 -1.24
N GLY A 132 3.62 -1.63 -2.34
CA GLY A 132 4.57 -1.28 -3.40
C GLY A 132 3.97 -0.35 -4.47
N TYR A 133 2.66 -0.41 -4.71
CA TYR A 133 1.95 0.42 -5.68
C TYR A 133 0.83 1.24 -5.03
N PRO A 134 0.43 2.39 -5.63
CA PRO A 134 -0.60 3.24 -5.05
C PRO A 134 -1.98 2.56 -4.84
N TRP A 135 -2.32 1.56 -5.65
CA TRP A 135 -3.57 0.81 -5.46
C TRP A 135 -3.48 -0.20 -4.32
N ASP A 136 -2.29 -0.67 -3.96
CA ASP A 136 -2.10 -1.56 -2.80
C ASP A 136 -2.45 -0.80 -1.51
N TYR A 137 -2.15 0.50 -1.47
CA TYR A 137 -2.58 1.38 -0.37
C TYR A 137 -4.11 1.47 -0.25
N ILE A 138 -4.83 1.55 -1.38
CA ILE A 138 -6.30 1.50 -1.38
C ILE A 138 -6.76 0.15 -0.82
N ASP A 139 -6.16 -0.95 -1.27
CA ASP A 139 -6.57 -2.30 -0.86
C ASP A 139 -6.32 -2.55 0.63
N ALA A 140 -5.19 -2.10 1.18
CA ALA A 140 -4.91 -2.15 2.63
C ALA A 140 -5.96 -1.36 3.43
N ASN A 141 -6.30 -0.15 2.97
CA ASN A 141 -7.32 0.68 3.62
C ASN A 141 -8.72 0.05 3.53
N MET A 142 -9.09 -0.54 2.40
CA MET A 142 -10.37 -1.24 2.27
C MET A 142 -10.43 -2.46 3.18
N HIS A 143 -9.33 -3.20 3.37
CA HIS A 143 -9.26 -4.31 4.32
C HIS A 143 -9.48 -3.85 5.77
N VAL A 144 -8.84 -2.76 6.19
CA VAL A 144 -9.09 -2.15 7.51
C VAL A 144 -10.52 -1.66 7.64
N LEU A 145 -11.05 -1.06 6.59
CA LEU A 145 -12.40 -0.51 6.57
C LEU A 145 -13.48 -1.59 6.81
N GLU A 146 -13.31 -2.77 6.21
CA GLU A 146 -14.21 -3.91 6.45
C GLU A 146 -14.18 -4.40 7.91
N ARG A 147 -13.05 -4.23 8.60
CA ARG A 147 -12.92 -4.59 10.03
C ARG A 147 -13.58 -3.60 10.97
N ILE A 148 -13.38 -2.31 10.71
CA ILE A 148 -13.97 -1.24 11.52
C ILE A 148 -15.48 -1.18 11.28
N GLY A 149 -15.92 -1.40 10.04
CA GLY A 149 -17.32 -1.33 9.66
C GLY A 149 -17.82 0.11 9.58
N PHE A 150 -17.96 0.80 10.70
CA PHE A 150 -18.40 2.20 10.70
C PHE A 150 -17.91 2.97 11.91
N ALA A 151 -17.30 4.13 11.68
CA ALA A 151 -16.90 5.05 12.73
C ALA A 151 -17.01 6.51 12.26
N VAL A 152 -17.37 7.38 13.19
CA VAL A 152 -17.37 8.84 13.01
C VAL A 152 -16.62 9.44 14.19
N GLY A 153 -15.62 10.27 13.92
CA GLY A 153 -14.83 10.92 14.95
C GLY A 153 -15.58 12.03 15.69
N GLU A 154 -15.04 12.40 16.85
CA GLU A 154 -15.55 13.50 17.68
C GLU A 154 -15.59 14.83 16.93
N ASN A 155 -16.54 15.68 17.29
CA ASN A 155 -16.77 17.02 16.71
C ASN A 155 -17.02 17.04 15.19
N THR A 156 -17.36 15.91 14.59
CA THR A 156 -17.77 15.86 13.19
C THR A 156 -19.24 16.25 13.04
N GLU A 157 -19.49 17.25 12.20
CA GLU A 157 -20.82 17.68 11.79
C GLU A 157 -21.31 16.80 10.63
N LEU A 158 -22.27 15.94 10.92
CA LEU A 158 -22.92 15.09 9.92
C LEU A 158 -24.36 15.56 9.71
N TRP A 159 -24.67 16.05 8.52
CA TRP A 159 -26.02 16.51 8.18
C TRP A 159 -26.97 15.34 7.92
N ASP A 160 -28.25 15.48 8.26
CA ASP A 160 -29.30 14.47 7.99
C ASP A 160 -29.45 14.12 6.50
N SER A 161 -29.03 15.04 5.62
CA SER A 161 -29.02 14.86 4.17
C SER A 161 -27.83 14.06 3.65
N ALA A 162 -26.81 13.79 4.48
CA ALA A 162 -25.65 13.01 4.08
C ALA A 162 -25.98 11.51 4.05
N VAL A 163 -25.60 10.84 2.97
CA VAL A 163 -25.80 9.39 2.80
C VAL A 163 -24.48 8.66 3.03
N ILE A 164 -24.40 7.92 4.12
CA ILE A 164 -23.23 7.08 4.43
C ILE A 164 -23.52 5.62 4.09
N ARG A 165 -22.83 5.07 3.09
CA ARG A 165 -22.93 3.66 2.69
C ARG A 165 -21.75 2.89 3.27
N LYS A 166 -22.06 2.07 4.27
CA LYS A 166 -21.09 1.29 5.03
C LYS A 166 -20.42 0.18 4.20
N PRO A 167 -19.18 -0.23 4.55
CA PRO A 167 -18.39 0.34 5.63
C PRO A 167 -17.87 1.76 5.36
N ALA A 168 -17.71 2.61 6.37
CA ALA A 168 -17.23 3.98 6.19
C ALA A 168 -16.58 4.50 7.47
N VAL A 169 -15.42 5.14 7.36
CA VAL A 169 -14.77 5.81 8.49
C VAL A 169 -14.65 7.29 8.17
N ILE A 170 -15.10 8.12 9.09
CA ILE A 170 -14.98 9.58 9.02
C ILE A 170 -14.23 10.02 10.27
N GLY A 171 -13.17 10.81 10.09
CA GLY A 171 -12.33 11.32 11.15
C GLY A 171 -13.03 12.34 12.05
N LYS A 172 -12.22 13.03 12.86
CA LYS A 172 -12.64 14.09 13.78
C LYS A 172 -12.77 15.42 13.06
N ASN A 173 -13.58 16.33 13.61
CA ASN A 173 -13.74 17.72 13.14
C ASN A 173 -14.11 17.84 11.65
N CYS A 174 -14.82 16.86 11.10
CA CYS A 174 -15.21 16.88 9.69
C CYS A 174 -16.55 17.59 9.49
N GLU A 175 -16.76 18.10 8.29
CA GLU A 175 -18.06 18.63 7.83
C GLU A 175 -18.56 17.76 6.67
N ILE A 176 -19.64 17.02 6.90
CA ILE A 176 -20.20 16.05 5.96
C ILE A 176 -21.63 16.48 5.61
N LYS A 177 -21.79 17.13 4.46
CA LYS A 177 -22.96 17.97 4.14
C LYS A 177 -23.58 17.57 2.81
N ASN A 178 -24.82 17.07 2.83
CA ASN A 178 -25.61 16.76 1.62
C ASN A 178 -24.82 16.00 0.53
N CYS A 179 -24.09 14.97 0.95
CA CYS A 179 -23.13 14.25 0.12
C CYS A 179 -23.34 12.73 0.19
N VAL A 180 -22.53 11.96 -0.55
CA VAL A 180 -22.48 10.50 -0.42
C VAL A 180 -21.06 10.06 -0.07
N VAL A 181 -20.89 9.35 1.05
CA VAL A 181 -19.65 8.65 1.40
C VAL A 181 -19.92 7.15 1.33
N ASP A 182 -19.32 6.46 0.35
CA ASP A 182 -19.58 5.05 0.03
C ASP A 182 -18.30 4.24 0.14
N ARG A 183 -18.19 3.32 1.12
CA ARG A 183 -17.02 2.45 1.24
C ARG A 183 -15.70 3.21 1.27
N SER A 184 -15.62 4.28 2.05
CA SER A 184 -14.49 5.22 2.01
C SER A 184 -13.99 5.59 3.39
N ILE A 185 -12.74 6.05 3.43
CA ILE A 185 -12.11 6.62 4.61
C ILE A 185 -11.92 8.12 4.36
N VAL A 186 -12.43 8.93 5.26
CA VAL A 186 -12.23 10.38 5.32
C VAL A 186 -11.45 10.67 6.59
N GLY A 187 -10.29 11.31 6.45
CA GLY A 187 -9.40 11.70 7.54
C GLY A 187 -10.00 12.78 8.44
N ASN A 188 -9.17 13.39 9.29
CA ASN A 188 -9.61 14.45 10.19
C ASN A 188 -9.67 15.80 9.46
N ASP A 189 -10.49 16.72 9.97
CA ASP A 189 -10.55 18.11 9.52
C ASP A 189 -10.85 18.22 8.01
N CYS A 190 -11.67 17.30 7.50
CA CYS A 190 -12.06 17.23 6.10
C CYS A 190 -13.44 17.82 5.86
N VAL A 191 -13.67 18.29 4.63
CA VAL A 191 -15.01 18.69 4.18
C VAL A 191 -15.42 17.77 3.04
N VAL A 192 -16.52 17.05 3.20
CA VAL A 192 -17.22 16.41 2.07
C VAL A 192 -18.55 17.11 1.94
N GLY A 193 -18.56 18.11 1.07
CA GLY A 193 -19.67 19.05 0.99
C GLY A 193 -20.69 18.69 -0.09
N GLU A 194 -21.56 19.65 -0.34
CA GLU A 194 -22.82 19.44 -1.02
C GLU A 194 -22.68 18.82 -2.41
N PHE A 195 -23.51 17.81 -2.65
CA PHE A 195 -23.61 17.06 -3.90
C PHE A 195 -22.30 16.39 -4.34
N SER A 196 -21.35 16.23 -3.41
CA SER A 196 -20.13 15.48 -3.66
C SER A 196 -20.31 13.99 -3.35
N ILE A 197 -19.57 13.15 -4.08
CA ILE A 197 -19.57 11.70 -3.88
C ILE A 197 -18.13 11.23 -3.69
N VAL A 198 -17.86 10.58 -2.56
CA VAL A 198 -16.61 9.89 -2.26
C VAL A 198 -16.88 8.39 -2.20
N LYS A 199 -16.21 7.59 -3.04
CA LYS A 199 -16.49 6.17 -3.20
C LYS A 199 -15.23 5.31 -3.26
N ARG A 200 -15.10 4.26 -2.43
CA ARG A 200 -13.91 3.37 -2.42
C ARG A 200 -12.60 4.14 -2.47
N SER A 201 -12.53 5.23 -1.71
CA SER A 201 -11.43 6.17 -1.77
C SER A 201 -10.93 6.49 -0.38
N VAL A 202 -9.69 6.94 -0.32
CA VAL A 202 -9.07 7.49 0.90
C VAL A 202 -8.91 8.98 0.68
N VAL A 203 -9.57 9.78 1.49
CA VAL A 203 -9.37 11.23 1.57
C VAL A 203 -8.63 11.49 2.87
N MET A 204 -7.34 11.80 2.81
CA MET A 204 -6.52 12.05 3.99
C MET A 204 -6.90 13.36 4.67
N SER A 205 -6.35 13.60 5.87
CA SER A 205 -6.71 14.75 6.70
C SER A 205 -6.50 16.10 6.01
N HIS A 206 -7.21 17.12 6.49
CA HIS A 206 -7.13 18.49 5.97
C HIS A 206 -7.47 18.62 4.48
N SER A 207 -8.19 17.65 3.91
CA SER A 207 -8.56 17.64 2.50
C SER A 207 -10.04 17.92 2.28
N HIS A 208 -10.32 18.73 1.27
CA HIS A 208 -11.65 19.24 1.00
C HIS A 208 -12.15 18.80 -0.37
N VAL A 209 -13.33 18.19 -0.36
CA VAL A 209 -14.14 17.77 -1.51
C VAL A 209 -15.50 18.49 -1.39
N PRO A 210 -15.51 19.84 -1.53
CA PRO A 210 -16.57 20.67 -0.98
C PRO A 210 -17.82 20.75 -1.86
N HIS A 211 -17.72 20.70 -3.20
CA HIS A 211 -18.87 21.03 -4.05
C HIS A 211 -18.86 20.26 -5.37
N LEU A 212 -19.94 19.51 -5.63
CA LEU A 212 -20.20 18.84 -6.92
C LEU A 212 -19.06 17.93 -7.41
N ASN A 213 -18.25 17.42 -6.48
CA ASN A 213 -17.09 16.60 -6.79
C ASN A 213 -17.47 15.12 -6.93
N TYR A 214 -16.73 14.39 -7.77
CA TYR A 214 -16.82 12.93 -7.86
C TYR A 214 -15.43 12.32 -7.68
N VAL A 215 -15.23 11.65 -6.54
CA VAL A 215 -13.99 11.01 -6.13
C VAL A 215 -14.26 9.52 -5.96
N ALA A 216 -13.72 8.68 -6.85
CA ALA A 216 -13.96 7.25 -6.80
C ALA A 216 -12.70 6.43 -7.08
N ASP A 217 -12.49 5.35 -6.32
CA ASP A 217 -11.34 4.46 -6.45
C ASP A 217 -10.01 5.22 -6.44
N SER A 218 -9.88 6.21 -5.56
CA SER A 218 -8.80 7.23 -5.58
C SER A 218 -8.14 7.40 -4.22
N VAL A 219 -6.95 8.00 -4.23
CA VAL A 219 -6.28 8.52 -3.02
C VAL A 219 -6.15 10.03 -3.18
N ILE A 220 -6.71 10.77 -2.23
CA ILE A 220 -6.51 12.21 -2.08
C ILE A 220 -5.64 12.41 -0.85
N ALA A 221 -4.38 12.79 -1.04
CA ALA A 221 -3.45 12.97 0.05
C ALA A 221 -3.79 14.21 0.91
N GLU A 222 -3.01 14.43 1.96
CA GLU A 222 -3.25 15.46 2.96
C GLU A 222 -3.25 16.89 2.37
N GLY A 223 -4.11 17.77 2.90
CA GLY A 223 -4.08 19.21 2.59
C GLY A 223 -4.60 19.59 1.20
N CYS A 224 -5.33 18.70 0.52
CA CYS A 224 -5.83 18.94 -0.83
C CYS A 224 -7.12 19.78 -0.83
N ASN A 225 -7.33 20.57 -1.89
CA ASN A 225 -8.61 21.25 -2.11
C ASN A 225 -9.07 21.04 -3.55
N LEU A 226 -10.18 20.32 -3.72
CA LEU A 226 -10.77 20.09 -5.03
C LEU A 226 -11.77 21.20 -5.37
N GLY A 227 -11.43 22.04 -6.33
CA GLY A 227 -12.33 23.08 -6.82
C GLY A 227 -13.68 22.50 -7.27
N ALA A 228 -14.73 23.31 -7.13
CA ALA A 228 -16.11 22.90 -7.41
C ALA A 228 -16.23 22.23 -8.78
N GLY A 229 -16.91 21.09 -8.84
CA GLY A 229 -17.10 20.36 -10.09
C GLY A 229 -15.87 19.57 -10.56
N THR A 230 -14.80 19.47 -9.77
CA THR A 230 -13.69 18.56 -10.09
C THR A 230 -14.14 17.11 -10.08
N LYS A 231 -13.87 16.36 -11.14
CA LYS A 231 -14.31 14.96 -11.31
C LYS A 231 -13.15 14.04 -11.66
N ILE A 232 -13.08 12.91 -10.98
CA ILE A 232 -12.13 11.84 -11.24
C ILE A 232 -12.85 10.70 -11.97
N ALA A 233 -12.46 10.46 -13.21
CA ALA A 233 -12.90 9.28 -13.93
C ALA A 233 -12.16 8.05 -13.38
N ASN A 234 -12.89 6.97 -13.10
CA ASN A 234 -12.33 5.71 -12.60
C ASN A 234 -12.52 4.53 -13.56
N LEU A 235 -13.15 4.72 -14.73
CA LEU A 235 -13.43 3.67 -15.69
C LEU A 235 -13.02 4.13 -17.09
N ARG A 236 -12.31 3.27 -17.82
CA ARG A 236 -11.95 3.51 -19.21
C ARG A 236 -13.12 3.19 -20.14
N PHE A 237 -13.20 3.91 -21.26
CA PHE A 237 -14.21 3.64 -22.29
C PHE A 237 -14.16 2.21 -22.85
N ASP A 238 -12.97 1.62 -22.93
CA ASP A 238 -12.76 0.25 -23.44
C ASP A 238 -13.01 -0.85 -22.39
N ASN A 239 -13.40 -0.49 -21.17
CA ASN A 239 -13.59 -1.41 -20.03
C ASN A 239 -12.36 -2.27 -19.67
N ARG A 240 -11.17 -1.98 -20.20
CA ARG A 240 -9.94 -2.68 -19.84
C ARG A 240 -9.42 -2.19 -18.48
N ASN A 241 -8.46 -2.92 -17.92
CA ASN A 241 -7.79 -2.49 -16.71
C ASN A 241 -7.12 -1.12 -16.88
N VAL A 242 -7.19 -0.32 -15.82
CA VAL A 242 -6.52 0.97 -15.74
C VAL A 242 -5.02 0.73 -15.55
N LYS A 243 -4.21 1.46 -16.31
CA LYS A 243 -2.74 1.39 -16.24
C LYS A 243 -2.19 2.70 -15.70
N MET A 244 -1.24 2.64 -14.79
CA MET A 244 -0.53 3.82 -14.25
C MET A 244 0.91 3.85 -14.72
N SER A 245 1.53 5.04 -14.72
CA SER A 245 2.98 5.16 -14.93
C SER A 245 3.69 5.00 -13.60
N ILE A 246 4.55 4.00 -13.44
CA ILE A 246 5.32 3.75 -12.21
C ILE A 246 6.79 3.64 -12.61
N LYS A 247 7.65 4.48 -12.02
CA LYS A 247 9.10 4.53 -12.33
C LYS A 247 9.41 4.58 -13.84
N GLY A 248 8.59 5.29 -14.63
CA GLY A 248 8.74 5.43 -16.08
C GLY A 248 8.03 4.36 -16.93
N GLU A 249 7.51 3.30 -16.32
CA GLU A 249 6.86 2.20 -17.03
C GLU A 249 5.33 2.21 -16.88
N ARG A 250 4.62 1.71 -17.90
CA ARG A 250 3.15 1.59 -17.85
C ARG A 250 2.73 0.25 -17.28
N ILE A 251 2.42 0.25 -15.98
CA ILE A 251 2.03 -0.93 -15.22
C ILE A 251 0.51 -1.11 -15.24
N ASP A 252 0.05 -2.34 -15.49
CA ASP A 252 -1.34 -2.73 -15.34
C ASP A 252 -1.67 -2.92 -13.86
N SER A 253 -2.65 -2.17 -13.36
CA SER A 253 -3.08 -2.23 -11.96
C SER A 253 -3.84 -3.53 -11.61
N GLY A 254 -4.26 -4.30 -12.61
CA GLY A 254 -5.21 -5.41 -12.41
C GLY A 254 -6.66 -4.96 -12.20
N ARG A 255 -6.92 -3.65 -12.17
CA ARG A 255 -8.23 -3.09 -11.80
C ARG A 255 -8.98 -2.56 -13.00
N ARG A 256 -10.20 -3.05 -13.20
CA ARG A 256 -11.16 -2.44 -14.15
C ARG A 256 -11.54 -1.01 -13.74
N LYS A 257 -11.56 -0.72 -12.44
CA LYS A 257 -11.83 0.62 -11.90
C LYS A 257 -10.70 1.12 -11.02
N LEU A 258 -10.16 2.28 -11.36
CA LEU A 258 -9.14 3.00 -10.60
C LEU A 258 -9.18 4.47 -11.04
N GLY A 259 -9.34 5.36 -10.06
CA GLY A 259 -9.36 6.81 -10.26
C GLY A 259 -7.96 7.40 -10.28
N ALA A 260 -7.72 8.44 -9.49
CA ALA A 260 -6.47 9.19 -9.48
C ALA A 260 -5.75 9.09 -8.14
N ILE A 261 -4.44 9.33 -8.17
CA ILE A 261 -3.62 9.50 -6.97
C ILE A 261 -3.19 10.97 -6.92
N VAL A 262 -3.71 11.70 -5.94
CA VAL A 262 -3.48 13.13 -5.79
C VAL A 262 -2.54 13.35 -4.61
N GLY A 263 -1.35 13.92 -4.88
CA GLY A 263 -0.30 14.19 -3.91
C GLY A 263 -0.68 15.27 -2.89
N TYR A 264 0.16 15.44 -1.87
CA TYR A 264 -0.15 16.34 -0.74
C TYR A 264 -0.23 17.80 -1.21
N ASN A 265 -1.08 18.61 -0.56
CA ASN A 265 -1.25 20.05 -0.85
C ASN A 265 -1.59 20.40 -2.31
N VAL A 266 -2.28 19.51 -3.03
CA VAL A 266 -2.77 19.81 -4.39
C VAL A 266 -4.02 20.67 -4.33
N LYS A 267 -4.13 21.63 -5.26
CA LYS A 267 -5.34 22.41 -5.46
C LYS A 267 -5.83 22.29 -6.89
N THR A 268 -7.10 22.00 -7.10
CA THR A 268 -7.70 22.07 -8.44
C THR A 268 -8.60 23.29 -8.55
N GLY A 269 -8.57 23.94 -9.70
CA GLY A 269 -9.57 24.93 -10.08
C GLY A 269 -10.94 24.27 -10.28
N ILE A 270 -11.95 25.10 -10.52
CA ILE A 270 -13.30 24.59 -10.82
C ILE A 270 -13.31 23.75 -12.11
N ASN A 271 -14.19 22.76 -12.18
CA ASN A 271 -14.44 21.94 -13.36
C ASN A 271 -13.21 21.19 -13.93
N VAL A 272 -12.20 20.91 -13.11
CA VAL A 272 -11.08 20.06 -13.52
C VAL A 272 -11.53 18.60 -13.72
N SER A 273 -11.05 17.96 -14.78
CA SER A 273 -11.40 16.59 -15.12
C SER A 273 -10.16 15.71 -15.18
N LEU A 274 -10.10 14.67 -14.33
CA LEU A 274 -8.96 13.78 -14.17
C LEU A 274 -9.25 12.42 -14.83
N TYR A 275 -8.36 11.95 -15.71
CA TYR A 275 -8.49 10.64 -16.36
C TYR A 275 -8.21 9.47 -15.40
N PRO A 276 -8.68 8.24 -15.70
CA PRO A 276 -8.37 7.07 -14.89
C PRO A 276 -6.86 6.78 -14.85
N GLY A 277 -6.34 6.56 -13.65
CA GLY A 277 -4.95 6.17 -13.39
C GLY A 277 -3.93 7.30 -13.43
N VAL A 278 -4.35 8.57 -13.53
CA VAL A 278 -3.41 9.71 -13.47
C VAL A 278 -2.92 9.94 -12.06
N LYS A 279 -1.70 10.45 -11.96
CA LYS A 279 -1.13 10.96 -10.71
C LYS A 279 -0.95 12.47 -10.81
N ILE A 280 -1.15 13.15 -9.69
CA ILE A 280 -0.86 14.58 -9.55
C ILE A 280 0.19 14.72 -8.47
N SER A 281 1.32 15.32 -8.81
CA SER A 281 2.43 15.54 -7.92
C SER A 281 2.04 16.51 -6.80
N SER A 282 2.70 16.37 -5.66
CA SER A 282 2.41 17.17 -4.49
C SER A 282 2.69 18.65 -4.72
N GLY A 283 1.84 19.52 -4.17
CA GLY A 283 1.95 20.97 -4.29
C GLY A 283 1.45 21.55 -5.61
N GLU A 284 1.04 20.71 -6.57
CA GLU A 284 0.57 21.17 -7.88
C GLU A 284 -0.76 21.91 -7.79
N TRP A 285 -0.87 22.98 -8.58
CA TRP A 285 -2.09 23.76 -8.73
C TRP A 285 -2.59 23.63 -10.16
N ILE A 286 -3.78 23.06 -10.31
CA ILE A 286 -4.36 22.80 -11.62
C ILE A 286 -5.36 23.91 -11.94
N GLU A 287 -5.12 24.61 -13.05
CA GLU A 287 -5.99 25.66 -13.56
C GLU A 287 -7.43 25.15 -13.81
N ALA A 288 -8.42 26.04 -13.69
CA ALA A 288 -9.81 25.71 -13.93
C ALA A 288 -10.05 25.09 -15.33
N GLU A 289 -11.04 24.21 -15.44
CA GLU A 289 -11.48 23.54 -16.67
C GLU A 289 -10.42 22.64 -17.35
N ARG A 290 -9.26 22.43 -16.71
CA ARG A 290 -8.22 21.57 -17.25
C ARG A 290 -8.66 20.11 -17.33
N LEU A 291 -8.34 19.50 -18.46
CA LEU A 291 -8.46 18.06 -18.69
C LEU A 291 -7.10 17.38 -18.49
N VAL A 292 -6.92 16.68 -17.38
CA VAL A 292 -5.68 16.00 -17.01
C VAL A 292 -5.70 14.58 -17.54
N LYS A 293 -4.97 14.36 -18.65
CA LYS A 293 -4.86 13.07 -19.35
C LYS A 293 -3.59 12.28 -19.03
N ARG A 294 -2.63 12.93 -18.37
CA ARG A 294 -1.29 12.42 -18.06
C ARG A 294 -0.90 12.88 -16.67
N ASP A 295 0.08 12.20 -16.10
CA ASP A 295 0.65 12.60 -14.82
C ASP A 295 1.17 14.03 -14.89
N ILE A 296 0.95 14.79 -13.82
CA ILE A 296 1.44 16.16 -13.61
C ILE A 296 2.38 16.14 -12.42
#